data_AF-A0A7S3T652-F1
#
_entry.id   AF-A0A7S3T652-F1
#
_cell.length_a   1.000
_cell.length_b   1.000
_cell.length_c   1.000
_cell.angle_alpha   90.00
_cell.angle_beta   90.00
_cell.angle_gamma   90.00
#
_symmetry.space_group_name_H-M   'P 1'
#
loop_
_entity.id
_entity.type
_entity.pdbx_description
1 polymer ?
#
loop_
_entity_poly.entity_id
_entity_poly.type
_entity_poly.pdbx_seq_one_letter_code
_entity_poly.pdbx_strand_id
1 'polypeptide(L)'
;IHEGTDCTSDALGHYWNKDEITADPWADVTYRDVGPEGSATVGLHSVTTALYESDIDGHVFIVHDYQGTRIACAVLGNSVLIGAGGGASPEQNVLASAPVEFVQYFNYPGPLDGSAVSGTISPMVEYGKGAGLGQAFAFTLWGVDPACKDGPDPSTPNSCGVHIHEGTDCTSDALGHYWNKALIADDPWADVHYVTYDMGGGCSAEVTTGPLGTTGPGHCTTATRSSFKAVTTGLSLDAVKGHAFIVHAFNGARIACSVLADPGASLPLSAGGFIPYFDYAGDLRVSGVVTPMATLPAVFRAPSAIFGGASAFLTPTQSFAYSLRGVDPNCASGPTAGVANSCGIHIHEGTDCASNALGHYWARGSFPDDPWASVSYRAESGLFGRYTATGVSPGVITGLYQSQIAGHGPTP
;
A
#
# COMPACT_ATOMS: atom_id res chain seq x y z
N ILE A 1 10.08 -20.63 -1.83
CA ILE A 1 11.41 -19.98 -1.72
C ILE A 1 12.45 -21.09 -1.50
N HIS A 2 13.65 -20.93 -2.05
CA HIS A 2 14.70 -21.95 -2.05
C HIS A 2 15.95 -21.48 -1.27
N GLU A 3 16.78 -22.42 -0.82
CA GLU A 3 17.99 -22.16 -0.01
C GLU A 3 19.11 -21.44 -0.79
N GLY A 4 19.16 -21.57 -2.11
CA GLY A 4 20.16 -20.88 -2.93
C GLY A 4 19.97 -19.36 -2.96
N THR A 5 21.04 -18.64 -3.30
CA THR A 5 21.12 -17.17 -3.25
C THR A 5 21.39 -16.51 -4.59
N ASP A 6 21.40 -17.29 -5.68
CA ASP A 6 21.58 -16.79 -7.03
C ASP A 6 20.86 -17.68 -8.06
N CYS A 7 20.67 -17.17 -9.28
CA CYS A 7 19.97 -17.88 -10.37
C CYS A 7 20.90 -18.62 -11.35
N THR A 8 22.20 -18.65 -11.06
CA THR A 8 23.25 -19.24 -11.90
C THR A 8 23.80 -20.56 -11.36
N SER A 9 23.55 -20.84 -10.08
CA SER A 9 23.91 -22.06 -9.36
C SER A 9 22.65 -22.86 -8.96
N ASP A 10 22.84 -24.05 -8.38
CA ASP A 10 21.70 -24.84 -7.90
C ASP A 10 21.01 -24.12 -6.74
N ALA A 11 19.71 -23.84 -6.90
CA ALA A 11 18.87 -23.24 -5.87
C ALA A 11 18.66 -24.14 -4.63
N LEU A 12 19.12 -25.40 -4.63
CA LEU A 12 18.93 -26.37 -3.54
C LEU A 12 17.44 -26.61 -3.25
N GLY A 13 17.08 -27.04 -2.03
CA GLY A 13 15.71 -27.34 -1.62
C GLY A 13 14.90 -26.11 -1.21
N HIS A 14 13.63 -26.31 -0.84
CA HIS A 14 12.81 -25.26 -0.24
C HIS A 14 13.40 -24.77 1.09
N TYR A 15 13.23 -23.48 1.38
CA TYR A 15 13.83 -22.81 2.53
C TYR A 15 12.82 -22.46 3.63
N TRP A 16 13.00 -23.05 4.81
CA TRP A 16 12.23 -22.79 6.03
C TRP A 16 13.03 -23.26 7.26
N ASN A 17 12.61 -22.87 8.47
CA ASN A 17 13.20 -23.35 9.71
C ASN A 17 12.73 -24.79 10.00
N LYS A 18 13.58 -25.76 9.66
CA LYS A 18 13.30 -27.20 9.81
C LYS A 18 13.28 -27.67 11.26
N ASP A 19 13.85 -26.91 12.19
CA ASP A 19 13.86 -27.21 13.61
C ASP A 19 12.50 -26.86 14.26
N GLU A 20 11.84 -25.81 13.77
CA GLU A 20 10.52 -25.37 14.24
C GLU A 20 9.36 -26.02 13.45
N ILE A 21 9.54 -26.29 12.15
CA ILE A 21 8.50 -26.83 11.27
C ILE A 21 9.03 -28.07 10.55
N THR A 22 8.46 -29.24 10.88
CA THR A 22 8.94 -30.54 10.39
C THR A 22 8.43 -30.90 8.99
N ALA A 23 7.27 -30.40 8.58
CA ALA A 23 6.72 -30.56 7.24
C ALA A 23 7.08 -29.36 6.36
N ASP A 24 7.34 -29.59 5.07
CA ASP A 24 7.65 -28.53 4.14
C ASP A 24 6.45 -27.58 3.96
N PRO A 25 6.53 -26.32 4.42
CA PRO A 25 5.40 -25.39 4.34
C PRO A 25 5.15 -24.89 2.92
N TRP A 26 6.07 -25.13 1.97
CA TRP A 26 5.95 -24.73 0.58
C TRP A 26 5.29 -25.79 -0.31
N ALA A 27 5.10 -27.01 0.19
CA ALA A 27 4.66 -28.15 -0.63
C ALA A 27 3.31 -27.93 -1.32
N ASP A 28 2.39 -27.20 -0.67
CA ASP A 28 1.04 -26.92 -1.19
C ASP A 28 0.94 -25.59 -1.95
N VAL A 29 2.04 -24.83 -2.04
CA VAL A 29 2.07 -23.53 -2.70
C VAL A 29 2.13 -23.75 -4.20
N THR A 30 1.01 -23.47 -4.87
CA THR A 30 0.84 -23.70 -6.30
C THR A 30 0.24 -22.48 -6.99
N TYR A 31 0.37 -22.43 -8.31
CA TYR A 31 -0.32 -21.46 -9.14
C TYR A 31 -1.19 -22.16 -10.17
N ARG A 32 -2.15 -21.42 -10.70
CA ARG A 32 -3.00 -21.84 -11.81
C ARG A 32 -2.92 -20.80 -12.90
N ASP A 33 -2.85 -21.26 -14.14
CA ASP A 33 -2.99 -20.42 -15.32
C ASP A 33 -4.42 -19.84 -15.37
N VAL A 34 -4.52 -18.53 -15.48
CA VAL A 34 -5.78 -17.76 -15.48
C VAL A 34 -6.00 -17.00 -16.78
N GLY A 35 -5.13 -17.13 -17.79
CA GLY A 35 -5.21 -16.28 -18.98
C GLY A 35 -4.75 -16.93 -20.29
N PRO A 36 -5.10 -16.32 -21.43
CA PRO A 36 -4.80 -16.84 -22.77
C PRO A 36 -3.30 -16.89 -23.11
N GLU A 37 -2.42 -16.36 -22.26
CA GLU A 37 -0.97 -16.30 -22.46
C GLU A 37 -0.14 -17.08 -21.44
N GLY A 38 -0.75 -17.94 -20.62
CA GLY A 38 -0.02 -18.65 -19.55
C GLY A 38 0.27 -17.77 -18.33
N SER A 39 -0.59 -16.78 -18.07
CA SER A 39 -0.45 -15.87 -16.92
C SER A 39 -1.02 -16.51 -15.65
N ALA A 40 -0.34 -16.30 -14.53
CA ALA A 40 -0.79 -16.79 -13.24
C ALA A 40 -0.88 -15.64 -12.24
N THR A 41 -2.08 -15.41 -11.70
CA THR A 41 -2.28 -14.50 -10.57
C THR A 41 -2.48 -15.33 -9.31
N VAL A 42 -1.50 -15.31 -8.42
CA VAL A 42 -1.67 -15.85 -7.07
C VAL A 42 -2.12 -14.68 -6.20
N GLY A 43 -3.29 -14.82 -5.57
CA GLY A 43 -3.74 -13.85 -4.56
C GLY A 43 -2.79 -13.79 -3.36
N LEU A 44 -3.14 -13.03 -2.33
CA LEU A 44 -2.32 -12.96 -1.12
C LEU A 44 -2.24 -14.37 -0.48
N HIS A 45 -1.07 -14.99 -0.53
CA HIS A 45 -0.84 -16.33 -0.01
C HIS A 45 0.16 -16.26 1.14
N SER A 46 -0.24 -16.76 2.31
CA SER A 46 0.59 -16.76 3.51
C SER A 46 1.22 -18.14 3.71
N VAL A 47 2.55 -18.17 3.70
CA VAL A 47 3.34 -19.36 4.02
C VAL A 47 4.04 -19.10 5.35
N THR A 48 3.93 -20.05 6.29
CA THR A 48 4.64 -19.94 7.56
C THR A 48 5.90 -20.77 7.54
N THR A 49 7.03 -20.09 7.51
CA THR A 49 8.36 -20.71 7.38
C THR A 49 9.12 -20.79 8.70
N ALA A 50 8.62 -20.13 9.76
CA ALA A 50 9.36 -19.91 11.00
C ALA A 50 10.73 -19.22 10.82
N LEU A 51 10.90 -18.51 9.71
CA LEU A 51 12.05 -17.66 9.41
C LEU A 51 11.67 -16.17 9.51
N TYR A 52 12.67 -15.33 9.75
CA TYR A 52 12.54 -13.88 9.63
C TYR A 52 12.76 -13.43 8.18
N GLU A 53 12.33 -12.22 7.84
CA GLU A 53 12.54 -11.65 6.50
C GLU A 53 14.04 -11.48 6.19
N SER A 54 14.85 -11.13 7.19
CA SER A 54 16.32 -11.07 7.05
C SER A 54 16.94 -12.43 6.73
N ASP A 55 16.30 -13.52 7.14
CA ASP A 55 16.76 -14.86 6.78
C ASP A 55 16.38 -15.18 5.33
N ILE A 56 15.29 -14.59 4.81
CA ILE A 56 14.77 -14.81 3.45
C ILE A 56 15.45 -13.88 2.43
N ASP A 57 15.91 -12.70 2.86
CA ASP A 57 16.62 -11.73 2.02
C ASP A 57 17.86 -12.38 1.37
N GLY A 58 18.02 -12.17 0.06
CA GLY A 58 19.09 -12.77 -0.75
C GLY A 58 18.80 -14.19 -1.25
N HIS A 59 17.76 -14.87 -0.77
CA HIS A 59 17.37 -16.20 -1.27
C HIS A 59 16.58 -16.12 -2.57
N VAL A 60 16.44 -17.24 -3.29
CA VAL A 60 15.73 -17.25 -4.58
C VAL A 60 14.27 -17.69 -4.50
N PHE A 61 13.42 -17.00 -5.26
CA PHE A 61 12.06 -17.42 -5.57
C PHE A 61 12.06 -18.16 -6.91
N ILE A 62 11.62 -19.42 -6.90
CA ILE A 62 11.62 -20.30 -8.08
C ILE A 62 10.18 -20.60 -8.49
N VAL A 63 9.90 -20.50 -9.78
CA VAL A 63 8.64 -20.98 -10.38
C VAL A 63 8.89 -22.32 -11.04
N HIS A 64 7.99 -23.27 -10.83
CA HIS A 64 8.05 -24.63 -11.37
C HIS A 64 6.97 -24.84 -12.44
N ASP A 65 7.24 -25.64 -13.47
CA ASP A 65 6.23 -26.06 -14.44
C ASP A 65 5.35 -27.22 -13.94
N TYR A 66 4.41 -27.66 -14.79
CA TYR A 66 3.50 -28.78 -14.50
C TYR A 66 4.21 -30.10 -14.15
N GLN A 67 5.45 -30.30 -14.62
CA GLN A 67 6.26 -31.49 -14.35
C GLN A 67 7.12 -31.33 -13.07
N GLY A 68 7.08 -30.16 -12.43
CA GLY A 68 7.94 -29.81 -11.30
C GLY A 68 9.32 -29.32 -11.71
N THR A 69 9.57 -29.05 -13.00
CA THR A 69 10.83 -28.50 -13.48
C THR A 69 10.92 -27.02 -13.12
N ARG A 70 12.08 -26.57 -12.64
CA ARG A 70 12.33 -25.14 -12.35
C ARG A 70 12.42 -24.37 -13.67
N ILE A 71 11.54 -23.38 -13.88
CA ILE A 71 11.44 -22.63 -15.16
C ILE A 71 11.75 -21.15 -15.05
N ALA A 72 11.71 -20.57 -13.84
CA ALA A 72 12.09 -19.18 -13.61
C ALA A 72 12.72 -19.01 -12.23
N CYS A 73 13.57 -17.99 -12.08
CA CYS A 73 14.25 -17.65 -10.85
C CYS A 73 14.33 -16.13 -10.68
N ALA A 74 14.11 -15.67 -9.47
CA ALA A 74 14.37 -14.30 -9.04
C ALA A 74 15.08 -14.31 -7.69
N VAL A 75 16.10 -13.46 -7.51
CA VAL A 75 16.71 -13.24 -6.19
C VAL A 75 15.79 -12.31 -5.39
N LEU A 76 15.39 -12.74 -4.22
CA LEU A 76 14.65 -11.92 -3.26
C LEU A 76 15.62 -10.94 -2.62
N GLY A 77 15.23 -9.68 -2.57
CA GLY A 77 16.02 -8.60 -2.02
C GLY A 77 15.09 -7.52 -1.52
N ASN A 78 15.52 -6.72 -0.55
CA ASN A 78 14.76 -5.55 -0.12
C ASN A 78 14.61 -4.56 -1.29
N SER A 79 13.47 -4.59 -1.98
CA SER A 79 13.15 -3.87 -3.22
C SER A 79 13.10 -2.33 -3.09
N VAL A 80 13.51 -1.76 -1.96
CA VAL A 80 13.53 -0.31 -1.74
C VAL A 80 14.75 0.37 -2.41
N LEU A 81 15.74 -0.40 -2.88
CA LEU A 81 16.94 0.13 -3.57
C LEU A 81 17.05 -0.25 -5.04
N ILE A 82 15.95 -0.24 -5.82
CA ILE A 82 16.06 -0.19 -7.29
C ILE A 82 16.49 1.23 -7.68
N GLY A 83 17.75 1.53 -7.42
CA GLY A 83 18.30 2.87 -7.59
C GLY A 83 19.73 3.04 -7.09
N ALA A 84 20.57 1.99 -7.09
CA ALA A 84 22.04 2.07 -7.22
C ALA A 84 22.68 0.73 -6.82
N GLY A 85 23.07 -0.09 -7.78
CA GLY A 85 23.89 -1.27 -7.50
C GLY A 85 23.77 -2.31 -8.61
N GLY A 86 24.73 -2.30 -9.54
CA GLY A 86 24.78 -3.21 -10.67
C GLY A 86 24.86 -4.68 -10.24
N GLY A 87 23.93 -5.47 -10.74
CA GLY A 87 23.91 -6.93 -10.67
C GLY A 87 22.78 -7.45 -11.54
N ALA A 88 23.13 -7.98 -12.71
CA ALA A 88 22.21 -8.24 -13.82
C ALA A 88 21.05 -9.20 -13.51
N SER A 89 19.83 -8.68 -13.62
CA SER A 89 18.63 -9.40 -14.10
C SER A 89 17.95 -8.46 -15.12
N PRO A 90 17.32 -8.96 -16.19
CA PRO A 90 16.80 -8.12 -17.27
C PRO A 90 15.79 -7.11 -16.72
N GLU A 91 16.03 -5.84 -17.06
CA GLU A 91 15.24 -4.63 -16.79
C GLU A 91 13.80 -4.92 -16.34
N GLN A 92 13.59 -5.07 -15.02
CA GLN A 92 12.26 -4.85 -14.46
C GLN A 92 12.10 -3.34 -14.38
N ASN A 93 11.48 -2.76 -15.41
CA ASN A 93 11.00 -1.40 -15.30
C ASN A 93 9.97 -1.41 -14.17
N VAL A 94 10.23 -0.63 -13.12
CA VAL A 94 9.32 -0.43 -11.99
C VAL A 94 8.90 1.04 -12.03
N LEU A 95 7.63 1.28 -12.27
CA LEU A 95 7.03 2.60 -12.15
C LEU A 95 6.56 2.70 -10.71
N ALA A 96 7.44 3.17 -9.83
CA ALA A 96 7.00 3.50 -8.49
C ALA A 96 6.00 4.66 -8.58
N SER A 97 4.71 4.36 -8.41
CA SER A 97 3.74 5.43 -8.21
C SER A 97 4.12 6.12 -6.91
N ALA A 98 4.47 7.41 -7.02
CA ALA A 98 4.41 8.33 -5.89
C ALA A 98 3.05 8.15 -5.18
N PRO A 99 2.92 8.47 -3.88
CA PRO A 99 1.62 8.41 -3.22
C PRO A 99 0.59 9.13 -4.09
N VAL A 100 -0.39 8.36 -4.56
CA VAL A 100 -1.43 8.86 -5.45
C VAL A 100 -2.32 9.79 -4.64
N GLU A 101 -2.11 11.09 -4.83
CA GLU A 101 -3.07 12.08 -4.36
C GLU A 101 -4.31 11.90 -5.24
N PHE A 102 -5.34 11.30 -4.65
CA PHE A 102 -6.64 11.19 -5.28
C PHE A 102 -7.38 12.50 -5.08
N VAL A 103 -7.90 13.04 -6.18
CA VAL A 103 -8.83 14.16 -6.17
C VAL A 103 -10.20 13.67 -6.58
N GLN A 104 -11.24 14.39 -6.17
CA GLN A 104 -12.59 14.15 -6.68
C GLN A 104 -12.58 14.30 -8.21
N TYR A 105 -13.21 13.35 -8.90
CA TYR A 105 -13.33 13.44 -10.35
C TYR A 105 -14.14 14.68 -10.75
N PHE A 106 -13.63 15.45 -11.73
CA PHE A 106 -14.02 16.85 -11.96
C PHE A 106 -15.53 17.11 -12.14
N ASN A 107 -16.28 16.14 -12.64
CA ASN A 107 -17.71 16.26 -12.89
C ASN A 107 -18.58 15.32 -12.04
N TYR A 108 -18.03 14.66 -11.01
CA TYR A 108 -18.79 13.76 -10.15
C TYR A 108 -19.68 14.55 -9.19
N PRO A 109 -21.02 14.52 -9.36
CA PRO A 109 -21.94 15.29 -8.53
C PRO A 109 -22.58 14.43 -7.42
N GLY A 110 -22.14 13.18 -7.29
CA GLY A 110 -22.80 12.17 -6.46
C GLY A 110 -22.55 12.38 -4.96
N PRO A 111 -23.24 11.59 -4.12
CA PRO A 111 -23.25 11.79 -2.68
C PRO A 111 -21.97 11.34 -1.97
N LEU A 112 -21.08 10.62 -2.66
CA LEU A 112 -19.78 10.22 -2.12
C LEU A 112 -18.83 11.41 -2.15
N ASP A 113 -18.04 11.57 -1.09
CA ASP A 113 -16.93 12.51 -1.15
C ASP A 113 -15.77 11.85 -1.91
N GLY A 114 -15.72 12.08 -3.23
CA GLY A 114 -14.61 11.59 -4.05
C GLY A 114 -13.24 12.09 -3.59
N SER A 115 -13.18 13.23 -2.89
CA SER A 115 -11.95 13.75 -2.28
C SER A 115 -11.58 13.05 -0.96
N ALA A 116 -12.50 12.28 -0.38
CA ALA A 116 -12.21 11.37 0.71
C ALA A 116 -11.60 10.05 0.24
N VAL A 117 -11.70 9.73 -1.07
CA VAL A 117 -10.94 8.61 -1.61
C VAL A 117 -9.47 8.92 -1.41
N SER A 118 -8.80 8.06 -0.68
CA SER A 118 -7.40 8.22 -0.36
C SER A 118 -6.74 6.86 -0.37
N GLY A 119 -5.42 6.86 -0.46
CA GLY A 119 -4.65 5.68 -0.21
C GLY A 119 -3.50 5.55 -1.18
N THR A 120 -3.14 4.32 -1.48
CA THR A 120 -1.90 4.04 -2.18
C THR A 120 -2.07 3.00 -3.27
N ILE A 121 -1.31 3.18 -4.33
CA ILE A 121 -1.05 2.16 -5.33
C ILE A 121 0.42 1.78 -5.13
N SER A 122 0.73 0.49 -5.13
CA SER A 122 2.11 0.02 -5.09
C SER A 122 2.83 0.47 -6.36
N PRO A 123 4.17 0.53 -6.35
CA PRO A 123 4.92 0.54 -7.60
C PRO A 123 4.36 -0.47 -8.60
N MET A 124 4.02 0.01 -9.79
CA MET A 124 3.59 -0.84 -10.89
C MET A 124 4.83 -1.52 -11.46
N VAL A 125 4.76 -2.84 -11.60
CA VAL A 125 5.81 -3.66 -12.19
C VAL A 125 5.40 -3.99 -13.62
N GLU A 126 6.30 -3.76 -14.58
CA GLU A 126 6.13 -4.23 -15.95
C GLU A 126 6.38 -5.74 -16.02
N TYR A 127 5.54 -6.45 -16.78
CA TYR A 127 5.81 -7.84 -17.12
C TYR A 127 5.50 -8.12 -18.59
N GLY A 128 6.04 -9.23 -19.09
CA GLY A 128 5.75 -9.73 -20.44
C GLY A 128 6.42 -8.94 -21.57
N LYS A 129 5.94 -9.14 -22.81
CA LYS A 129 6.46 -8.50 -24.02
C LYS A 129 5.42 -8.50 -25.14
N GLY A 130 5.41 -7.46 -25.97
CA GLY A 130 4.52 -7.39 -27.14
C GLY A 130 3.05 -7.33 -26.70
N ALA A 131 2.22 -8.23 -27.24
CA ALA A 131 0.81 -8.33 -26.81
C ALA A 131 0.67 -8.74 -25.34
N GLY A 132 1.65 -9.47 -24.79
CA GLY A 132 1.68 -9.88 -23.39
C GLY A 132 2.28 -8.88 -22.42
N LEU A 133 2.62 -7.68 -22.88
CA LEU A 133 3.14 -6.62 -22.03
C LEU A 133 2.03 -6.12 -21.09
N GLY A 134 2.32 -5.92 -19.80
CA GLY A 134 1.30 -5.55 -18.83
C GLY A 134 1.82 -4.92 -17.55
N GLN A 135 0.88 -4.54 -16.68
CA GLN A 135 1.15 -3.90 -15.38
C GLN A 135 0.68 -4.81 -14.25
N ALA A 136 1.56 -5.05 -13.28
CA ALA A 136 1.23 -5.69 -12.02
C ALA A 136 1.33 -4.67 -10.88
N PHE A 137 0.27 -4.52 -10.11
CA PHE A 137 0.20 -3.54 -9.01
C PHE A 137 -0.78 -4.01 -7.93
N ALA A 138 -0.56 -3.54 -6.72
CA ALA A 138 -1.50 -3.62 -5.62
C ALA A 138 -2.03 -2.21 -5.29
N PHE A 139 -3.16 -2.12 -4.62
CA PHE A 139 -3.68 -0.84 -4.12
C PHE A 139 -4.34 -0.99 -2.76
N THR A 140 -4.24 0.00 -1.91
CA THR A 140 -5.05 0.07 -0.69
C THR A 140 -5.75 1.40 -0.72
N LEU A 141 -7.06 1.38 -0.94
CA LEU A 141 -7.88 2.58 -1.03
C LEU A 141 -8.85 2.64 0.15
N TRP A 142 -9.07 3.85 0.61
CA TRP A 142 -10.00 4.25 1.66
C TRP A 142 -11.04 5.20 1.12
N GLY A 143 -12.19 5.32 1.78
CA GLY A 143 -13.25 6.23 1.34
C GLY A 143 -13.96 5.79 0.06
N VAL A 144 -13.79 4.53 -0.34
CA VAL A 144 -14.40 3.94 -1.54
C VAL A 144 -15.85 3.50 -1.30
N ASP A 145 -16.61 3.27 -2.38
CA ASP A 145 -18.05 2.99 -2.27
C ASP A 145 -18.35 1.72 -1.42
N PRO A 146 -19.10 1.81 -0.30
CA PRO A 146 -19.49 0.67 0.56
C PRO A 146 -20.32 -0.40 -0.17
N ALA A 147 -21.03 -0.04 -1.24
CA ALA A 147 -21.85 -0.98 -1.99
C ALA A 147 -21.00 -2.06 -2.70
N CYS A 148 -19.70 -1.82 -2.89
CA CYS A 148 -18.75 -2.78 -3.45
C CYS A 148 -18.36 -3.93 -2.51
N LYS A 149 -19.04 -4.11 -1.37
CA LYS A 149 -18.69 -5.12 -0.36
C LYS A 149 -18.84 -6.56 -0.83
N ASP A 150 -19.72 -6.79 -1.80
CA ASP A 150 -20.00 -8.10 -2.41
C ASP A 150 -19.40 -8.21 -3.83
N GLY A 151 -18.55 -7.25 -4.22
CA GLY A 151 -18.00 -7.13 -5.57
C GLY A 151 -18.86 -6.27 -6.51
N PRO A 152 -18.49 -6.25 -7.81
CA PRO A 152 -19.14 -5.42 -8.82
C PRO A 152 -20.51 -5.98 -9.21
N ASP A 153 -21.41 -5.10 -9.65
CA ASP A 153 -22.62 -5.49 -10.38
C ASP A 153 -22.26 -5.88 -11.81
N PRO A 154 -22.46 -7.16 -12.22
CA PRO A 154 -22.09 -7.63 -13.56
C PRO A 154 -22.90 -6.99 -14.69
N SER A 155 -24.01 -6.31 -14.37
CA SER A 155 -24.85 -5.60 -15.35
C SER A 155 -24.52 -4.11 -15.48
N THR A 156 -23.67 -3.59 -14.60
CA THR A 156 -23.28 -2.18 -14.56
C THR A 156 -21.82 -2.02 -15.01
N PRO A 157 -21.56 -1.38 -16.17
CA PRO A 157 -20.20 -1.13 -16.63
C PRO A 157 -19.39 -0.37 -15.57
N ASN A 158 -18.14 -0.81 -15.37
CA ASN A 158 -17.18 -0.22 -14.43
C ASN A 158 -17.61 -0.25 -12.96
N SER A 159 -18.62 -1.04 -12.59
CA SER A 159 -18.99 -1.20 -11.18
C SER A 159 -17.75 -1.57 -10.37
N CYS A 160 -17.44 -0.77 -9.34
CA CYS A 160 -16.28 -0.99 -8.47
C CYS A 160 -14.92 -1.08 -9.19
N GLY A 161 -14.81 -0.51 -10.39
CA GLY A 161 -13.62 -0.57 -11.23
C GLY A 161 -12.46 0.30 -10.74
N VAL A 162 -11.23 -0.13 -11.04
CA VAL A 162 -9.99 0.66 -10.88
C VAL A 162 -9.12 0.52 -12.12
N HIS A 163 -9.03 1.58 -12.91
CA HIS A 163 -8.50 1.49 -14.28
C HIS A 163 -7.51 2.61 -14.60
N ILE A 164 -6.62 2.34 -15.55
CA ILE A 164 -5.86 3.38 -16.24
C ILE A 164 -6.67 3.85 -17.46
N HIS A 165 -6.81 5.16 -17.61
CA HIS A 165 -7.60 5.82 -18.62
C HIS A 165 -6.73 6.59 -19.62
N GLU A 166 -7.24 6.85 -20.82
CA GLU A 166 -6.47 7.51 -21.91
C GLU A 166 -6.12 8.96 -21.58
N GLY A 167 -6.93 9.66 -20.78
CA GLY A 167 -6.66 11.02 -20.35
C GLY A 167 -5.47 11.13 -19.40
N THR A 168 -4.89 12.33 -19.32
CA THR A 168 -3.62 12.59 -18.63
C THR A 168 -3.72 13.64 -17.52
N ASP A 169 -4.95 13.99 -17.12
CA ASP A 169 -5.21 14.90 -16.01
C ASP A 169 -6.52 14.53 -15.30
N CYS A 170 -6.73 15.11 -14.11
CA CYS A 170 -7.93 14.89 -13.29
C CYS A 170 -8.94 16.04 -13.35
N THR A 171 -8.69 17.04 -14.21
CA THR A 171 -9.49 18.27 -14.33
C THR A 171 -10.39 18.27 -15.57
N SER A 172 -10.20 17.29 -16.45
CA SER A 172 -10.94 17.10 -17.68
C SER A 172 -11.35 15.63 -17.86
N ASP A 173 -12.05 15.32 -18.95
CA ASP A 173 -12.50 13.95 -19.20
C ASP A 173 -11.31 13.01 -19.41
N ALA A 174 -11.20 12.01 -18.54
CA ALA A 174 -10.20 10.95 -18.64
C ALA A 174 -10.40 10.02 -19.84
N LEU A 175 -11.45 10.20 -20.66
CA LEU A 175 -11.75 9.36 -21.84
C LEU A 175 -11.98 7.88 -21.46
N GLY A 176 -11.73 6.93 -22.36
CA GLY A 176 -11.94 5.49 -22.13
C GLY A 176 -10.79 4.82 -21.38
N HIS A 177 -10.90 3.52 -21.13
CA HIS A 177 -9.78 2.74 -20.58
C HIS A 177 -8.61 2.71 -21.56
N TYR A 178 -7.39 2.61 -21.02
CA TYR A 178 -6.17 2.71 -21.80
C TYR A 178 -5.47 1.37 -21.96
N TRP A 179 -5.41 0.88 -23.19
CA TRP A 179 -4.67 -0.31 -23.59
C TRP A 179 -4.34 -0.23 -25.09
N ASN A 180 -3.44 -1.10 -25.53
CA ASN A 180 -3.06 -1.22 -26.93
C ASN A 180 -4.12 -1.99 -27.74
N LYS A 181 -5.14 -1.28 -28.21
CA LYS A 181 -6.26 -1.82 -29.03
C LYS A 181 -5.81 -2.49 -30.33
N ALA A 182 -4.60 -2.20 -30.82
CA ALA A 182 -4.05 -2.84 -32.00
C ALA A 182 -3.47 -4.24 -31.71
N LEU A 183 -3.08 -4.49 -30.46
CA LEU A 183 -2.55 -5.78 -30.01
C LEU A 183 -3.60 -6.63 -29.27
N ILE A 184 -4.52 -5.98 -28.55
CA ILE A 184 -5.52 -6.65 -27.71
C ILE A 184 -6.91 -6.12 -28.11
N ALA A 185 -7.76 -7.02 -28.61
CA ALA A 185 -9.07 -6.67 -29.14
C ALA A 185 -10.09 -6.34 -28.04
N ASP A 186 -10.12 -7.15 -26.99
CA ASP A 186 -11.04 -6.99 -25.86
C ASP A 186 -10.44 -6.05 -24.79
N ASP A 187 -11.29 -5.38 -24.03
CA ASP A 187 -10.86 -4.45 -22.99
C ASP A 187 -10.30 -5.22 -21.77
N PRO A 188 -8.98 -5.15 -21.49
CA PRO A 188 -8.38 -5.89 -20.40
C PRO A 188 -8.76 -5.34 -19.02
N TRP A 189 -9.36 -4.15 -18.95
CA TRP A 189 -9.78 -3.52 -17.69
C TRP A 189 -11.18 -3.96 -17.23
N ALA A 190 -11.97 -4.62 -18.09
CA ALA A 190 -13.36 -4.96 -17.79
C ALA A 190 -13.53 -5.80 -16.50
N ASP A 191 -12.55 -6.64 -16.16
CA ASP A 191 -12.57 -7.49 -14.97
C ASP A 191 -11.79 -6.92 -13.77
N VAL A 192 -11.29 -5.67 -13.87
CA VAL A 192 -10.40 -5.07 -12.87
C VAL A 192 -11.20 -4.23 -11.86
N HIS A 193 -11.69 -4.90 -10.82
CA HIS A 193 -12.50 -4.27 -9.77
C HIS A 193 -11.94 -4.50 -8.34
N TYR A 194 -12.38 -3.67 -7.40
CA TYR A 194 -12.14 -3.82 -5.97
C TYR A 194 -13.36 -4.39 -5.23
N VAL A 195 -13.10 -4.98 -4.06
CA VAL A 195 -14.13 -5.34 -3.08
C VAL A 195 -13.83 -4.53 -1.82
N THR A 196 -14.84 -4.02 -1.13
CA THR A 196 -14.61 -3.23 0.10
C THR A 196 -14.96 -3.99 1.38
N TYR A 197 -14.43 -3.53 2.51
CA TYR A 197 -14.87 -3.88 3.85
C TYR A 197 -15.04 -2.62 4.71
N ASP A 198 -15.92 -2.72 5.73
CA ASP A 198 -16.14 -1.66 6.71
C ASP A 198 -15.10 -1.76 7.83
N MET A 199 -14.44 -0.64 8.15
CA MET A 199 -13.45 -0.56 9.23
C MET A 199 -14.05 -0.14 10.59
N GLY A 200 -15.38 -0.07 10.70
CA GLY A 200 -16.07 0.15 11.98
C GLY A 200 -16.50 1.58 12.26
N GLY A 201 -16.78 2.38 11.23
CA GLY A 201 -17.32 3.74 11.35
C GLY A 201 -18.50 4.05 10.42
N GLY A 202 -18.89 3.11 9.54
CA GLY A 202 -19.93 3.31 8.53
C GLY A 202 -19.61 4.42 7.51
N CYS A 203 -20.62 4.76 6.71
CA CYS A 203 -20.62 6.02 5.95
C CYS A 203 -21.49 7.03 6.69
N SER A 204 -20.97 8.23 6.93
CA SER A 204 -21.81 9.33 7.40
C SER A 204 -22.77 9.72 6.27
N ALA A 205 -24.06 9.87 6.60
CA ALA A 205 -25.00 10.54 5.72
C ALA A 205 -24.57 12.00 5.52
N GLU A 206 -25.07 12.65 4.45
CA GLU A 206 -24.84 14.06 4.14
C GLU A 206 -24.67 14.92 5.40
N VAL A 207 -23.50 15.53 5.56
CA VAL A 207 -23.27 16.40 6.72
C VAL A 207 -23.93 17.74 6.40
N THR A 208 -25.07 18.01 7.04
CA THR A 208 -25.63 19.37 7.08
C THR A 208 -24.70 20.24 7.93
N THR A 209 -23.81 21.01 7.31
CA THR A 209 -22.89 21.87 8.06
C THR A 209 -23.45 23.28 8.22
N GLY A 210 -23.92 23.60 9.44
CA GLY A 210 -24.12 24.97 9.92
C GLY A 210 -25.44 25.68 9.56
N PRO A 211 -25.66 26.91 10.09
CA PRO A 211 -26.92 27.66 10.00
C PRO A 211 -27.33 28.09 8.58
N LEU A 212 -26.51 27.82 7.57
CA LEU A 212 -26.69 28.23 6.17
C LEU A 212 -27.12 27.09 5.24
N GLY A 213 -27.34 25.87 5.76
CA GLY A 213 -28.02 24.80 5.00
C GLY A 213 -27.24 24.21 3.82
N THR A 214 -25.91 24.27 3.82
CA THR A 214 -25.09 23.60 2.81
C THR A 214 -24.91 22.12 3.16
N THR A 215 -25.41 21.24 2.29
CA THR A 215 -25.19 19.79 2.33
C THR A 215 -23.80 19.47 1.79
N GLY A 216 -23.00 18.72 2.55
CA GLY A 216 -21.72 18.17 2.10
C GLY A 216 -21.83 16.65 1.83
N PRO A 217 -21.02 16.08 0.92
CA PRO A 217 -21.03 14.66 0.64
C PRO A 217 -20.68 13.82 1.88
N GLY A 218 -21.16 12.57 1.91
CA GLY A 218 -20.91 11.63 2.99
C GLY A 218 -19.47 11.08 2.97
N HIS A 219 -18.88 10.88 4.14
CA HIS A 219 -17.54 10.29 4.31
C HIS A 219 -17.67 8.81 4.68
N CYS A 220 -16.98 7.94 3.95
CA CYS A 220 -17.01 6.49 4.18
C CYS A 220 -15.73 6.01 4.87
N THR A 221 -15.88 5.23 5.94
CA THR A 221 -14.77 4.57 6.65
C THR A 221 -14.53 3.14 6.12
N THR A 222 -14.57 3.01 4.80
CA THR A 222 -14.40 1.76 4.05
C THR A 222 -12.98 1.61 3.53
N ALA A 223 -12.53 0.38 3.36
CA ALA A 223 -11.23 0.05 2.78
C ALA A 223 -11.32 -1.12 1.78
N THR A 224 -10.43 -1.15 0.79
CA THR A 224 -10.37 -2.25 -0.18
C THR A 224 -9.83 -3.55 0.43
N ARG A 225 -10.49 -4.67 0.17
CA ARG A 225 -9.96 -6.04 0.35
C ARG A 225 -9.02 -6.41 -0.79
N SER A 226 -8.10 -7.35 -0.53
CA SER A 226 -7.19 -8.03 -1.48
C SER A 226 -7.11 -7.43 -2.89
N SER A 227 -5.99 -6.77 -3.18
CA SER A 227 -5.95 -5.72 -4.20
C SER A 227 -4.83 -5.85 -5.22
N PHE A 228 -4.14 -6.99 -5.25
CA PHE A 228 -3.17 -7.27 -6.30
C PHE A 228 -3.89 -7.53 -7.63
N LYS A 229 -3.47 -6.84 -8.68
CA LYS A 229 -3.96 -6.95 -10.05
C LYS A 229 -2.79 -7.06 -11.01
N ALA A 230 -2.91 -7.99 -11.95
CA ALA A 230 -2.05 -8.07 -13.12
C ALA A 230 -2.93 -7.89 -14.36
N VAL A 231 -2.64 -6.87 -15.17
CA VAL A 231 -3.47 -6.47 -16.30
C VAL A 231 -2.60 -6.42 -17.56
N THR A 232 -2.93 -7.24 -18.55
CA THR A 232 -2.19 -7.30 -19.82
C THR A 232 -2.77 -6.24 -20.76
N THR A 233 -2.07 -5.12 -20.90
CA THR A 233 -2.56 -3.96 -21.66
C THR A 233 -1.87 -3.81 -23.01
N GLY A 234 -0.78 -4.55 -23.26
CA GLY A 234 0.08 -4.37 -24.43
C GLY A 234 0.83 -3.03 -24.42
N LEU A 235 0.94 -2.38 -23.25
CA LEU A 235 1.59 -1.09 -23.04
C LEU A 235 2.76 -1.23 -22.07
N SER A 236 3.83 -0.48 -22.31
CA SER A 236 4.94 -0.36 -21.35
C SER A 236 4.59 0.58 -20.20
N LEU A 237 5.37 0.55 -19.13
CA LEU A 237 5.28 1.51 -18.04
C LEU A 237 5.47 2.96 -18.49
N ASP A 238 6.42 3.20 -19.40
CA ASP A 238 6.61 4.50 -20.03
C ASP A 238 5.36 4.98 -20.78
N ALA A 239 4.60 4.04 -21.36
CA ALA A 239 3.39 4.37 -22.09
C ALA A 239 2.20 4.69 -21.18
N VAL A 240 2.09 4.04 -20.01
CA VAL A 240 1.01 4.31 -19.03
C VAL A 240 1.33 5.44 -18.05
N LYS A 241 2.59 5.83 -17.95
CA LYS A 241 3.01 7.01 -17.20
C LYS A 241 2.33 8.28 -17.76
N GLY A 242 1.88 9.14 -16.85
CA GLY A 242 1.17 10.38 -17.15
C GLY A 242 -0.33 10.20 -17.36
N HIS A 243 -0.84 8.98 -17.37
CA HIS A 243 -2.25 8.70 -17.56
C HIS A 243 -3.05 8.69 -16.25
N ALA A 244 -4.34 8.96 -16.34
CA ALA A 244 -5.24 9.01 -15.21
C ALA A 244 -5.58 7.61 -14.69
N PHE A 245 -5.40 7.38 -13.41
CA PHE A 245 -5.90 6.25 -12.67
C PHE A 245 -7.25 6.62 -12.04
N ILE A 246 -8.31 5.93 -12.42
CA ILE A 246 -9.70 6.26 -12.03
C ILE A 246 -10.26 5.18 -11.12
N VAL A 247 -10.92 5.62 -10.04
CA VAL A 247 -11.72 4.76 -9.16
C VAL A 247 -13.20 4.97 -9.47
N HIS A 248 -13.93 3.87 -9.64
CA HIS A 248 -15.36 3.88 -9.91
C HIS A 248 -16.19 3.41 -8.70
N ALA A 249 -17.35 4.03 -8.51
CA ALA A 249 -18.37 3.60 -7.55
C ALA A 249 -19.10 2.33 -8.02
N PHE A 250 -19.94 1.76 -7.17
CA PHE A 250 -20.74 0.56 -7.48
C PHE A 250 -21.68 0.79 -8.67
N ASN A 251 -22.17 2.01 -8.87
CA ASN A 251 -22.99 2.38 -10.02
C ASN A 251 -22.19 2.72 -11.29
N GLY A 252 -20.87 2.51 -11.29
CA GLY A 252 -19.97 2.79 -12.42
C GLY A 252 -19.52 4.25 -12.55
N ALA A 253 -20.00 5.17 -11.69
CA ALA A 253 -19.57 6.56 -11.73
C ALA A 253 -18.09 6.71 -11.35
N ARG A 254 -17.35 7.57 -12.07
CA ARG A 254 -15.98 7.93 -11.72
C ARG A 254 -16.01 8.84 -10.49
N ILE A 255 -15.43 8.39 -9.37
CA ILE A 255 -15.50 9.13 -8.09
C ILE A 255 -14.20 9.83 -7.75
N ALA A 256 -13.06 9.23 -8.11
CA ALA A 256 -11.75 9.77 -7.81
C ALA A 256 -10.77 9.55 -8.96
N CYS A 257 -9.78 10.43 -9.03
CA CYS A 257 -8.74 10.40 -10.05
C CYS A 257 -7.38 10.69 -9.42
N SER A 258 -6.35 10.02 -9.93
CA SER A 258 -4.96 10.42 -9.73
C SER A 258 -4.19 10.28 -11.03
N VAL A 259 -3.09 11.02 -11.21
CA VAL A 259 -2.24 10.89 -12.40
C VAL A 259 -1.04 10.01 -12.08
N LEU A 260 -0.82 8.96 -12.86
CA LEU A 260 0.36 8.12 -12.75
C LEU A 260 1.58 8.96 -13.11
N ALA A 261 2.57 9.03 -12.23
CA ALA A 261 3.80 9.75 -12.47
C ALA A 261 5.00 8.86 -12.18
N ASP A 262 6.15 9.22 -12.76
CA ASP A 262 7.42 8.71 -12.24
C ASP A 262 7.50 9.04 -10.75
N PRO A 263 8.24 8.24 -9.97
CA PRO A 263 8.68 8.66 -8.65
C PRO A 263 9.60 9.86 -8.84
N GLY A 264 9.05 11.06 -8.92
CA GLY A 264 9.83 12.28 -8.93
C GLY A 264 10.53 12.42 -7.58
N ALA A 265 11.77 11.95 -7.45
CA ALA A 265 12.66 12.07 -6.28
C ALA A 265 12.12 11.66 -4.88
N SER A 266 10.84 11.33 -4.70
CA SER A 266 10.24 10.94 -3.44
C SER A 266 9.46 9.63 -3.60
N LEU A 267 10.17 8.51 -3.50
CA LEU A 267 9.54 7.22 -3.25
C LEU A 267 8.66 7.31 -1.98
N PRO A 268 7.50 6.63 -1.92
CA PRO A 268 6.72 6.51 -0.69
C PRO A 268 7.65 6.09 0.45
N LEU A 269 7.57 6.81 1.57
CA LEU A 269 8.40 6.46 2.72
C LEU A 269 8.01 5.07 3.20
N SER A 270 9.01 4.26 3.51
CA SER A 270 8.82 2.91 4.02
C SER A 270 9.89 2.59 5.06
N ALA A 271 9.57 1.64 5.94
CA ALA A 271 10.52 1.05 6.86
C ALA A 271 10.38 -0.47 6.81
N GLY A 272 11.43 -1.18 6.37
CA GLY A 272 11.46 -2.65 6.30
C GLY A 272 12.68 -3.30 6.97
N GLY A 273 13.71 -2.51 7.29
CA GLY A 273 14.96 -2.98 7.88
C GLY A 273 14.99 -2.93 9.40
N PHE A 274 13.96 -3.44 10.08
CA PHE A 274 13.90 -3.41 11.54
C PHE A 274 15.03 -4.21 12.18
N ILE A 275 15.78 -3.55 13.07
CA ILE A 275 16.81 -4.14 13.94
C ILE A 275 16.47 -3.83 15.40
N PRO A 276 17.03 -4.57 16.40
CA PRO A 276 16.91 -4.17 17.78
C PRO A 276 17.35 -2.72 17.98
N TYR A 277 16.55 -1.95 18.72
CA TYR A 277 16.89 -0.56 19.03
C TYR A 277 18.21 -0.48 19.81
N PHE A 278 18.94 0.63 19.67
CA PHE A 278 20.38 0.70 20.00
C PHE A 278 20.74 0.27 21.43
N ASP A 279 19.83 0.43 22.39
CA ASP A 279 19.99 0.05 23.81
C ASP A 279 19.03 -1.06 24.26
N TYR A 280 18.26 -1.66 23.34
CA TYR A 280 17.31 -2.72 23.66
C TYR A 280 18.01 -4.05 23.91
N ALA A 281 18.05 -4.46 25.18
CA ALA A 281 18.68 -5.71 25.63
C ALA A 281 17.71 -6.90 25.73
N GLY A 282 16.43 -6.72 25.35
CA GLY A 282 15.42 -7.78 25.43
C GLY A 282 15.44 -8.73 24.23
N ASP A 283 14.51 -9.69 24.25
CA ASP A 283 14.48 -10.79 23.27
C ASP A 283 13.57 -10.54 22.06
N LEU A 284 12.79 -9.46 22.05
CA LEU A 284 11.91 -9.15 20.92
C LEU A 284 12.73 -8.82 19.66
N ARG A 285 12.28 -9.34 18.52
CA ARG A 285 12.88 -9.13 17.20
C ARG A 285 11.77 -8.80 16.22
N VAL A 286 11.50 -7.51 16.07
CA VAL A 286 10.47 -7.03 15.14
C VAL A 286 11.01 -7.09 13.71
N SER A 287 10.19 -7.60 12.80
CA SER A 287 10.46 -7.65 11.36
C SER A 287 9.17 -7.38 10.58
N GLY A 288 9.30 -7.15 9.28
CA GLY A 288 8.19 -6.80 8.39
C GLY A 288 8.30 -5.36 7.92
N VAL A 289 7.19 -4.81 7.43
CA VAL A 289 7.18 -3.56 6.68
C VAL A 289 6.18 -2.56 7.23
N VAL A 290 6.57 -1.30 7.22
CA VAL A 290 5.70 -0.13 7.31
C VAL A 290 5.72 0.50 5.93
N THR A 291 4.64 0.34 5.19
CA THR A 291 4.55 0.83 3.82
C THR A 291 3.10 0.76 3.34
N PRO A 292 2.74 1.60 2.35
CA PRO A 292 3.39 2.87 2.04
C PRO A 292 2.97 3.94 3.07
N MET A 293 3.91 4.80 3.47
CA MET A 293 3.58 6.01 4.22
C MET A 293 3.18 7.09 3.23
N ALA A 294 1.94 7.55 3.36
CA ALA A 294 1.35 8.61 2.56
C ALA A 294 1.14 9.86 3.43
N THR A 295 1.49 11.01 2.87
CA THR A 295 1.03 12.31 3.38
C THR A 295 -0.28 12.67 2.68
N LEU A 296 -1.38 12.60 3.41
CA LEU A 296 -2.69 13.05 2.96
C LEU A 296 -2.90 14.52 3.36
N PRO A 297 -3.53 15.36 2.52
CA PRO A 297 -4.08 16.61 3.01
C PRO A 297 -5.32 16.30 3.86
N ALA A 298 -5.22 16.39 5.20
CA ALA A 298 -6.44 16.35 6.01
C ALA A 298 -7.15 17.71 5.92
N VAL A 299 -8.43 17.69 5.57
CA VAL A 299 -9.32 18.83 5.76
C VAL A 299 -9.72 18.88 7.24
N PHE A 300 -8.89 19.52 8.07
CA PHE A 300 -9.27 19.77 9.46
C PHE A 300 -10.11 21.05 9.54
N ARG A 301 -11.44 20.91 9.66
CA ARG A 301 -12.27 21.99 10.20
C ARG A 301 -12.13 21.96 11.72
N ALA A 302 -11.19 22.75 12.26
CA ALA A 302 -11.14 23.02 13.69
C ALA A 302 -12.52 23.54 14.16
N PRO A 303 -12.97 23.20 15.38
CA PRO A 303 -14.12 23.86 15.99
C PRO A 303 -13.88 25.37 15.95
N SER A 304 -14.89 26.13 15.51
CA SER A 304 -14.87 27.56 15.14
C SER A 304 -14.38 28.57 16.21
N ALA A 305 -13.72 28.12 17.27
CA ALA A 305 -13.30 28.96 18.40
C ALA A 305 -11.90 29.56 18.27
N ILE A 306 -11.02 29.04 17.39
CA ILE A 306 -9.59 29.47 17.38
C ILE A 306 -9.26 30.47 16.25
N PHE A 307 -9.92 30.41 15.08
CA PHE A 307 -9.49 31.18 13.89
C PHE A 307 -10.56 32.02 13.18
N GLY A 308 -11.65 32.42 13.85
CA GLY A 308 -12.48 33.56 13.40
C GLY A 308 -13.11 33.47 11.99
N GLY A 309 -13.20 32.30 11.37
CA GLY A 309 -13.78 32.10 10.05
C GLY A 309 -13.30 30.81 9.41
N ALA A 310 -14.17 30.14 8.66
CA ALA A 310 -13.84 28.87 7.98
C ALA A 310 -12.91 29.12 6.79
N SER A 311 -11.60 29.05 7.02
CA SER A 311 -10.63 28.68 5.98
C SER A 311 -10.19 27.25 6.24
N ALA A 312 -10.56 26.33 5.36
CA ALA A 312 -10.02 24.98 5.37
C ALA A 312 -8.53 25.07 5.01
N PHE A 313 -7.66 24.90 6.01
CA PHE A 313 -6.24 24.70 5.75
C PHE A 313 -6.03 23.19 5.54
N LEU A 314 -5.37 22.83 4.44
CA LEU A 314 -4.86 21.48 4.23
C LEU A 314 -3.77 21.24 5.28
N THR A 315 -4.02 20.37 6.25
CA THR A 315 -3.01 20.00 7.26
C THR A 315 -2.37 18.68 6.84
N PRO A 316 -1.05 18.62 6.58
CA PRO A 316 -0.39 17.37 6.22
C PRO A 316 -0.56 16.30 7.30
N THR A 317 -1.07 15.13 6.90
CA THR A 317 -1.43 14.02 7.77
C THR A 317 -0.76 12.74 7.28
N GLN A 318 -0.10 12.01 8.17
CA GLN A 318 0.53 10.75 7.82
C GLN A 318 -0.44 9.58 8.03
N SER A 319 -0.52 8.72 7.03
CA SER A 319 -1.15 7.41 7.13
C SER A 319 -0.19 6.38 6.59
N PHE A 320 -0.05 5.25 7.28
CA PHE A 320 0.78 4.14 6.84
C PHE A 320 0.13 2.82 7.19
N ALA A 321 0.26 1.82 6.32
CA ALA A 321 -0.01 0.44 6.66
C ALA A 321 1.25 -0.20 7.25
N TYR A 322 1.04 -1.17 8.14
CA TYR A 322 2.10 -1.95 8.73
C TYR A 322 1.71 -3.43 8.76
N SER A 323 2.68 -4.29 8.48
CA SER A 323 2.59 -5.73 8.73
C SER A 323 3.87 -6.16 9.40
N LEU A 324 3.77 -6.40 10.70
CA LEU A 324 4.90 -6.66 11.59
C LEU A 324 4.76 -8.05 12.20
N ARG A 325 5.90 -8.67 12.47
CA ARG A 325 6.04 -9.95 13.17
C ARG A 325 7.07 -9.82 14.28
N GLY A 326 6.95 -10.66 15.31
CA GLY A 326 7.84 -10.62 16.48
C GLY A 326 7.59 -9.43 17.39
N VAL A 327 6.38 -8.85 17.33
CA VAL A 327 5.93 -7.76 18.20
C VAL A 327 5.65 -8.25 19.63
N ASP A 328 5.53 -7.33 20.58
CA ASP A 328 5.36 -7.68 22.01
C ASP A 328 4.00 -8.39 22.25
N PRO A 329 3.98 -9.61 22.80
CA PRO A 329 2.72 -10.32 23.12
C PRO A 329 1.82 -9.58 24.12
N ASN A 330 2.39 -8.74 24.99
CA ASN A 330 1.62 -7.97 25.97
C ASN A 330 0.76 -6.89 25.29
N CYS A 331 1.05 -6.55 24.03
CA CYS A 331 0.23 -5.66 23.21
C CYS A 331 -1.03 -6.32 22.66
N ALA A 332 -1.33 -7.58 23.04
CA ALA A 332 -2.54 -8.27 22.60
C ALA A 332 -3.82 -7.57 23.07
N SER A 333 -3.78 -6.81 24.17
CA SER A 333 -4.91 -6.01 24.65
C SER A 333 -4.78 -4.52 24.31
N GLY A 334 -3.81 -4.15 23.46
CA GLY A 334 -3.48 -2.77 23.14
C GLY A 334 -2.54 -2.12 24.18
N PRO A 335 -2.36 -0.79 24.12
CA PRO A 335 -1.45 -0.04 24.98
C PRO A 335 -1.89 -0.06 26.45
N THR A 336 -0.92 -0.10 27.37
CA THR A 336 -1.17 0.01 28.81
C THR A 336 -1.46 1.46 29.19
N ALA A 337 -2.60 1.70 29.85
CA ALA A 337 -3.01 3.04 30.27
C ALA A 337 -1.96 3.68 31.21
N GLY A 338 -1.60 4.94 30.92
CA GLY A 338 -0.63 5.71 31.71
C GLY A 338 0.84 5.32 31.49
N VAL A 339 1.12 4.34 30.62
CA VAL A 339 2.50 3.99 30.23
C VAL A 339 2.78 4.61 28.88
N ALA A 340 3.66 5.61 28.87
CA ALA A 340 4.09 6.27 27.63
C ALA A 340 4.64 5.25 26.62
N ASN A 341 4.26 5.42 25.35
CA ASN A 341 4.72 4.62 24.21
C ASN A 341 4.43 3.11 24.30
N SER A 342 3.58 2.68 25.24
CA SER A 342 3.13 1.29 25.28
C SER A 342 2.51 0.92 23.94
N CYS A 343 3.02 -0.13 23.29
CA CYS A 343 2.55 -0.60 21.98
C CYS A 343 2.55 0.48 20.88
N GLY A 344 3.43 1.48 20.98
CA GLY A 344 3.51 2.60 20.05
C GLY A 344 4.10 2.22 18.68
N ILE A 345 3.70 2.96 17.64
CA ILE A 345 4.31 2.93 16.30
C ILE A 345 4.33 4.36 15.74
N HIS A 346 5.51 4.95 15.65
CA HIS A 346 5.67 6.40 15.49
C HIS A 346 6.81 6.74 14.52
N ILE A 347 6.84 8.01 14.09
CA ILE A 347 8.00 8.61 13.43
C ILE A 347 8.77 9.41 14.48
N HIS A 348 10.07 9.19 14.56
CA HIS A 348 10.97 9.85 15.51
C HIS A 348 11.87 10.87 14.81
N GLU A 349 12.45 11.81 15.57
CA GLU A 349 13.37 12.85 15.07
C GLU A 349 14.73 12.30 14.63
N GLY A 350 15.14 11.16 15.17
CA GLY A 350 16.38 10.49 14.80
C GLY A 350 16.29 9.84 13.42
N THR A 351 17.42 9.81 12.72
CA THR A 351 17.52 9.36 11.33
C THR A 351 18.44 8.15 11.14
N ASP A 352 18.87 7.52 12.24
CA ASP A 352 19.61 6.26 12.23
C ASP A 352 19.06 5.29 13.28
N CYS A 353 19.33 3.99 13.08
CA CYS A 353 18.92 2.93 14.00
C CYS A 353 20.02 2.53 14.99
N ALA A 354 21.20 3.15 14.92
CA ALA A 354 22.38 2.80 15.71
C ALA A 354 22.57 3.70 16.94
N SER A 355 21.78 4.75 17.05
CA SER A 355 21.81 5.72 18.15
C SER A 355 20.40 6.06 18.64
N ASN A 356 20.31 6.96 19.62
CA ASN A 356 19.03 7.35 20.20
C ASN A 356 18.20 8.14 19.17
N ALA A 357 17.01 7.63 18.86
CA ALA A 357 16.06 8.21 17.92
C ALA A 357 15.36 9.50 18.42
N LEU A 358 15.66 9.97 19.64
CA LEU A 358 15.06 11.17 20.23
C LEU A 358 13.52 11.05 20.37
N GLY A 359 12.81 12.18 20.43
CA GLY A 359 11.35 12.22 20.60
C GLY A 359 10.58 11.98 19.29
N HIS A 360 9.25 11.97 19.36
CA HIS A 360 8.42 11.87 18.16
C HIS A 360 8.60 13.10 17.26
N TYR A 361 8.40 12.92 15.95
CA TYR A 361 8.62 13.94 14.94
C TYR A 361 7.32 14.50 14.36
N TRP A 362 7.07 15.80 14.56
CA TRP A 362 5.95 16.55 14.01
C TRP A 362 6.25 18.05 14.02
N ALA A 363 5.43 18.87 13.34
CA ALA A 363 5.57 20.31 13.30
C ALA A 363 5.14 20.98 14.63
N ARG A 364 5.93 20.82 15.69
CA ARG A 364 5.66 21.34 17.06
C ARG A 364 5.32 22.83 17.12
N GLY A 365 5.92 23.63 16.25
CA GLY A 365 5.65 25.08 16.19
C GLY A 365 4.22 25.41 15.75
N SER A 366 3.56 24.49 15.03
CA SER A 366 2.19 24.63 14.55
C SER A 366 1.20 23.76 15.34
N PHE A 367 1.67 22.66 15.94
CA PHE A 367 0.87 21.69 16.69
C PHE A 367 1.54 21.44 18.06
N PRO A 368 1.08 22.11 19.14
CA PRO A 368 1.74 22.04 20.44
C PRO A 368 1.59 20.67 21.14
N ASP A 369 0.51 19.96 20.85
CA ASP A 369 0.27 18.61 21.37
C ASP A 369 0.91 17.55 20.46
N ASP A 370 1.41 16.47 21.06
CA ASP A 370 2.03 15.36 20.34
C ASP A 370 0.96 14.50 19.65
N PRO A 371 0.89 14.48 18.31
CA PRO A 371 -0.13 13.74 17.58
C PRO A 371 0.13 12.23 17.60
N TRP A 372 1.32 11.78 17.98
CA TRP A 372 1.71 10.37 18.02
C TRP A 372 1.33 9.67 19.32
N ALA A 373 1.03 10.43 20.39
CA ALA A 373 0.83 9.90 21.74
C ALA A 373 -0.28 8.83 21.84
N SER A 374 -1.28 8.86 20.95
CA SER A 374 -2.39 7.89 20.90
C SER A 374 -2.19 6.77 19.88
N VAL A 375 -1.17 6.86 19.03
CA VAL A 375 -0.94 5.92 17.92
C VAL A 375 -0.28 4.67 18.47
N SER A 376 -0.96 3.53 18.34
CA SER A 376 -0.51 2.24 18.83
C SER A 376 -0.93 1.10 17.91
N TYR A 377 -0.21 -0.01 17.98
CA TYR A 377 -0.57 -1.27 17.34
C TYR A 377 -1.20 -2.24 18.36
N ARG A 378 -1.90 -3.26 17.84
CA ARG A 378 -2.38 -4.39 18.62
C ARG A 378 -1.69 -5.65 18.15
N ALA A 379 -1.21 -6.47 19.08
CA ALA A 379 -0.64 -7.76 18.75
C ALA A 379 -1.76 -8.80 18.56
N GLU A 380 -1.58 -9.67 17.60
CA GLU A 380 -2.43 -10.82 17.31
C GLU A 380 -1.58 -12.08 17.46
N SER A 381 -2.20 -13.14 17.99
CA SER A 381 -1.53 -14.44 18.10
C SER A 381 -1.26 -14.97 16.70
N GLY A 382 0.01 -15.01 16.31
CA GLY A 382 0.46 -15.70 15.12
C GLY A 382 0.71 -17.18 15.39
N LEU A 383 1.12 -17.89 14.34
CA LEU A 383 1.50 -19.30 14.44
C LEU A 383 2.82 -19.45 15.22
N PHE A 384 2.98 -20.58 15.91
CA PHE A 384 4.19 -20.96 16.65
C PHE A 384 4.60 -20.02 17.80
N GLY A 385 3.63 -19.33 18.43
CA GLY A 385 3.91 -18.47 19.59
C GLY A 385 4.57 -17.13 19.23
N ARG A 386 4.71 -16.83 17.92
CA ARG A 386 5.13 -15.52 17.43
C ARG A 386 3.92 -14.63 17.26
N TYR A 387 4.01 -13.37 17.69
CA TYR A 387 2.92 -12.41 17.59
C TYR A 387 3.10 -11.53 16.36
N THR A 388 2.00 -11.17 15.72
CA THR A 388 1.96 -10.31 14.53
C THR A 388 1.18 -9.04 14.84
N ALA A 389 1.46 -7.95 14.15
CA ALA A 389 0.61 -6.77 14.15
C ALA A 389 0.42 -6.33 12.70
N THR A 390 -0.79 -6.41 12.20
CA THR A 390 -1.13 -5.88 10.87
C THR A 390 -2.21 -4.83 11.05
N GLY A 391 -2.05 -3.69 10.40
CA GLY A 391 -3.01 -2.61 10.53
C GLY A 391 -2.62 -1.40 9.72
N VAL A 392 -3.40 -0.35 9.91
CA VAL A 392 -3.18 0.96 9.31
C VAL A 392 -3.21 1.97 10.44
N SER A 393 -2.28 2.92 10.43
CA SER A 393 -2.32 4.01 11.40
C SER A 393 -3.61 4.82 11.21
N PRO A 394 -4.20 5.37 12.30
CA PRO A 394 -5.11 6.48 12.11
C PRO A 394 -4.39 7.61 11.34
N GLY A 395 -5.14 8.49 10.68
CA GLY A 395 -4.54 9.68 10.09
C GLY A 395 -3.90 10.55 11.19
N VAL A 396 -2.58 10.64 11.20
CA VAL A 396 -1.82 11.39 12.21
C VAL A 396 -1.50 12.78 11.66
N ILE A 397 -2.13 13.82 12.21
CA ILE A 397 -1.90 15.22 11.77
C ILE A 397 -0.52 15.66 12.27
N THR A 398 0.49 15.50 11.41
CA THR A 398 1.88 15.85 11.76
C THR A 398 2.23 17.28 11.37
N GLY A 399 1.52 17.84 10.38
CA GLY A 399 1.87 19.12 9.79
C GLY A 399 3.12 19.08 8.89
N LEU A 400 3.62 17.89 8.58
CA LEU A 400 4.83 17.68 7.79
C LEU A 400 4.48 17.04 6.45
N TYR A 401 5.06 17.54 5.36
CA TYR A 401 5.04 16.87 4.08
C TYR A 401 6.04 15.71 4.05
N GLN A 402 5.84 14.76 3.15
CA GLN A 402 6.73 13.61 2.98
C GLN A 402 8.20 14.00 2.76
N SER A 403 8.47 15.08 2.02
CA SER A 403 9.82 15.62 1.81
C SER A 403 10.48 16.13 3.08
N GLN A 404 9.68 16.54 4.07
CA GLN A 404 10.17 16.97 5.39
C GLN A 404 10.36 15.79 6.33
N ILE A 405 9.76 14.63 6.05
CA ILE A 405 9.98 13.40 6.82
C ILE A 405 11.16 12.62 6.22
N ALA A 406 11.29 12.61 4.90
CA ALA A 406 12.41 11.99 4.18
C ALA A 406 13.75 12.67 4.56
N GLY A 407 14.58 11.98 5.33
CA GLY A 407 15.97 12.42 5.57
C GLY A 407 16.12 13.70 6.40
N HIS A 408 15.21 13.98 7.34
CA HIS A 408 15.18 15.17 8.21
C HIS A 408 16.31 15.28 9.26
N GLY A 409 17.45 14.65 8.99
CA GLY A 409 18.64 14.78 9.82
C GLY A 409 19.21 16.19 9.78
N PRO A 410 20.07 16.57 10.74
CA PRO A 410 20.70 17.87 10.75
C PRO A 410 21.46 18.06 9.42
N THR A 411 21.14 19.11 8.68
CA THR A 411 22.03 19.62 7.63
C THR A 411 23.42 19.84 8.24
N PRO A 412 24.50 19.42 7.57
CA PRO A 412 25.87 19.52 8.09
C PRO A 412 26.25 20.90 8.65
#